data_AF-A0A7K4DDS1-F1
#
_entry.id   AF-A0A7K4DDS1-F1
#
_cell.length_a   1.000
_cell.length_b   1.000
_cell.length_c   1.000
_cell.angle_alpha   90.00
_cell.angle_beta   90.00
_cell.angle_gamma   90.00
#
_symmetry.space_group_name_H-M   'P 1'
#
loop_
_entity.id
_entity.type
_entity.pdbx_description
1 polymer ?
#
loop_
_entity_poly.entity_id
_entity_poly.type
_entity_poly.pdbx_seq_one_letter_code
_entity_poly.pdbx_strand_id
1 'polypeptide(L)'
;MAAILGIVTAASIIKGNIILPLIAIALVTAFIATIKMKVTDVISDERDYIVAGKASRIVYLVTTYALVIATIIFASFGKTYSAFFGYSIIPVSTGLGMMVLYSITLYYYNKKGE
;
A
#
# COMPACT_ATOMS: atom_id res chain seq x y z
N MET A 1 9.28 0.26 -9.15
CA MET A 1 8.27 -0.77 -9.54
C MET A 1 6.86 -0.43 -9.08
N ALA A 2 6.63 -0.06 -7.81
CA ALA A 2 5.29 0.24 -7.30
C ALA A 2 4.54 1.33 -8.09
N ALA A 3 5.21 2.43 -8.48
CA ALA A 3 4.60 3.49 -9.29
C ALA A 3 4.14 3.00 -10.68
N ILE A 4 4.96 2.17 -11.34
CA ILE A 4 4.64 1.58 -12.65
C ILE A 4 3.45 0.63 -12.53
N LEU A 5 3.45 -0.24 -11.51
CA LEU A 5 2.35 -1.15 -11.22
C LEU A 5 1.05 -0.36 -10.94
N GLY A 6 1.14 0.73 -10.18
CA GLY A 6 0.02 1.62 -9.89
C GLY A 6 -0.58 2.26 -11.15
N ILE A 7 0.27 2.81 -12.02
CA ILE A 7 -0.17 3.42 -13.30
C ILE A 7 -0.86 2.37 -14.19
N VAL A 8 -0.26 1.19 -14.35
CA VAL A 8 -0.83 0.10 -15.16
C VAL A 8 -2.16 -0.36 -14.58
N THR A 9 -2.25 -0.49 -13.25
CA THR A 9 -3.48 -0.91 -12.56
C THR A 9 -4.58 0.11 -12.76
N ALA A 10 -4.30 1.40 -12.53
CA ALA A 10 -5.27 2.48 -12.71
C ALA A 10 -5.79 2.55 -14.15
N ALA A 11 -4.89 2.52 -15.14
CA ALA A 11 -5.26 2.56 -16.56
C ALA A 11 -6.13 1.35 -16.96
N SER A 12 -5.88 0.18 -16.38
CA SER A 12 -6.63 -1.04 -16.69
C SER A 12 -8.03 -1.05 -16.09
N ILE A 13 -8.17 -0.56 -14.86
CA ILE A 13 -9.47 -0.42 -14.19
C ILE A 13 -10.34 0.59 -14.94
N ILE A 14 -9.77 1.72 -15.37
CA ILE A 14 -10.49 2.72 -16.19
C ILE A 14 -11.02 2.09 -17.50
N LYS A 15 -10.30 1.13 -18.07
CA LYS A 15 -10.70 0.38 -19.27
C LYS A 15 -11.61 -0.82 -19.00
N GLY A 16 -12.01 -1.06 -17.74
CA GLY A 16 -12.84 -2.20 -17.35
C GLY A 16 -12.13 -3.57 -17.42
N ASN A 17 -10.81 -3.60 -17.53
CA ASN A 17 -10.03 -4.83 -17.66
C ASN A 17 -9.35 -5.18 -16.32
N ILE A 18 -9.98 -6.07 -15.55
CA ILE A 18 -9.48 -6.53 -14.24
C ILE A 18 -8.39 -7.61 -14.39
N ILE A 19 -8.26 -8.23 -15.56
CA ILE A 19 -7.26 -9.28 -15.81
C ILE A 19 -5.85 -8.69 -15.89
N LEU A 20 -5.69 -7.51 -16.52
CA LEU A 20 -4.38 -6.89 -16.71
C LEU A 20 -3.66 -6.54 -15.37
N PRO A 21 -4.33 -5.95 -14.35
CA PRO A 21 -3.76 -5.76 -13.03
C PRO A 21 -3.25 -7.05 -12.38
N LEU A 22 -4.02 -8.14 -12.48
CA LEU A 22 -3.64 -9.43 -11.89
C LEU A 22 -2.37 -9.98 -12.53
N ILE A 23 -2.28 -9.91 -13.87
CA ILE A 23 -1.07 -10.32 -14.61
C ILE A 23 0.12 -9.43 -14.21
N ALA A 24 -0.07 -8.12 -14.12
CA ALA A 24 0.99 -7.19 -13.73
C ALA A 24 1.52 -7.48 -12.32
N ILE A 25 0.63 -7.75 -11.36
CA ILE A 25 1.00 -8.15 -9.99
C ILE A 25 1.80 -9.46 -10.01
N ALA A 26 1.31 -10.48 -10.73
CA ALA A 26 1.99 -11.77 -10.82
C ALA A 26 3.41 -11.62 -11.41
N LEU A 27 3.57 -10.83 -12.46
CA LEU A 27 4.87 -10.58 -13.09
C LEU A 27 5.83 -9.84 -12.18
N VAL A 28 5.39 -8.80 -11.48
CA VAL A 28 6.25 -8.06 -10.53
C VAL A 28 6.67 -8.98 -9.37
N THR A 29 5.74 -9.78 -8.84
CA THR A 29 6.06 -10.73 -7.77
C THR A 29 7.05 -11.80 -8.24
N ALA A 30 6.85 -12.38 -9.42
CA ALA A 30 7.76 -13.36 -10.00
C ALA A 30 9.16 -12.77 -10.25
N PHE A 31 9.22 -11.52 -10.74
CA PHE A 31 10.47 -10.81 -10.94
C PHE A 31 11.22 -10.58 -9.63
N ILE A 32 10.53 -10.12 -8.58
CA ILE A 32 11.12 -9.95 -7.25
C ILE A 32 11.62 -11.29 -6.69
N ALA A 33 10.84 -12.36 -6.84
CA ALA A 33 11.24 -13.70 -6.40
C ALA A 33 12.51 -14.17 -7.10
N THR A 34 12.60 -13.95 -8.42
CA THR A 34 13.77 -14.34 -9.22
C THR A 34 15.02 -13.57 -8.79
N ILE A 35 14.90 -12.28 -8.50
CA ILE A 35 16.01 -11.47 -7.96
C ILE A 35 16.44 -12.02 -6.60
N LYS A 36 15.48 -12.27 -5.70
CA LYS A 36 15.78 -12.80 -4.36
C LYS A 36 16.52 -14.14 -4.41
N MET A 37 16.16 -15.02 -5.35
CA MET A 37 16.83 -16.32 -5.52
C MET A 37 18.29 -16.21 -5.99
N LYS A 38 18.68 -15.10 -6.62
CA LYS A 38 20.05 -14.88 -7.11
C LYS A 38 20.99 -14.26 -6.08
N VAL A 39 20.47 -13.83 -4.92
CA VAL A 39 21.32 -13.28 -3.86
C VAL A 39 21.72 -14.39 -2.91
N THR A 40 23.01 -14.69 -2.86
CA THR A 40 23.60 -15.81 -2.12
C THR A 40 24.15 -15.41 -0.75
N ASP A 41 24.32 -14.11 -0.48
CA ASP A 41 24.79 -13.60 0.81
C ASP A 41 23.65 -13.36 1.80
N VAL A 42 23.97 -13.39 3.10
CA VAL A 42 23.04 -13.01 4.18
C VAL A 42 22.79 -11.50 4.08
N ILE A 43 21.75 -11.13 3.32
CA ILE A 43 21.37 -9.71 3.14
C ILE A 43 20.83 -9.14 4.45
N SER A 44 20.09 -9.93 5.23
CA SER A 44 19.29 -9.41 6.33
C SER A 44 20.00 -9.62 7.67
N ASP A 45 20.80 -8.64 8.06
CA ASP A 45 21.27 -8.50 9.44
C ASP A 45 20.09 -8.09 10.35
N GLU A 46 20.17 -8.31 11.66
CA GLU A 46 19.13 -7.88 12.62
C GLU A 46 18.83 -6.38 12.49
N ARG A 47 19.85 -5.59 12.11
CA ARG A 47 19.73 -4.16 11.84
C ARG A 47 18.78 -3.86 10.69
N ASP A 48 18.73 -4.68 9.66
CA ASP A 48 17.84 -4.47 8.52
C ASP A 48 16.37 -4.70 8.89
N TYR A 49 16.10 -5.66 9.78
CA TYR A 49 14.76 -5.84 10.34
C TYR A 49 14.32 -4.64 11.19
N ILE A 50 15.21 -4.12 12.03
CA ILE A 50 14.93 -2.93 12.85
C ILE A 50 14.71 -1.68 11.96
N VAL A 51 15.55 -1.48 10.95
CA VAL A 51 15.43 -0.37 10.00
C VAL A 51 14.15 -0.51 9.17
N ALA A 52 13.82 -1.71 8.70
CA ALA A 52 12.59 -1.98 7.96
C ALA A 52 11.35 -1.74 8.83
N GLY A 53 11.36 -2.15 10.09
CA GLY A 53 10.27 -1.88 11.04
C GLY A 53 10.08 -0.38 11.29
N LYS A 54 11.17 0.36 11.52
CA LYS A 54 11.15 1.83 11.67
C LYS A 54 10.63 2.51 10.40
N ALA A 55 11.14 2.13 9.23
CA ALA A 55 10.71 2.65 7.94
C ALA A 55 9.22 2.36 7.69
N SER A 56 8.76 1.14 7.97
CA SER A 56 7.35 0.75 7.83
C SER A 56 6.44 1.60 8.72
N ARG A 57 6.86 1.92 9.94
CA ARG A 57 6.09 2.80 10.84
C ARG A 57 6.00 4.22 10.32
N ILE A 58 7.10 4.77 9.80
CA ILE A 58 7.12 6.12 9.21
C ILE A 58 6.21 6.16 7.98
N VAL A 59 6.34 5.19 7.07
CA VAL A 59 5.50 5.10 5.86
C VAL A 59 4.02 5.00 6.25
N TYR A 60 3.68 4.12 7.19
CA TYR A 60 2.31 3.98 7.67
C TYR A 60 1.75 5.32 8.21
N LEU A 61 2.51 6.04 9.04
CA LEU A 61 2.09 7.33 9.57
C LEU A 61 1.89 8.36 8.46
N VAL A 62 2.90 8.56 7.60
CA VAL A 62 2.86 9.55 6.51
C VAL A 62 1.70 9.27 5.55
N THR A 63 1.52 8.02 5.14
CA THR A 63 0.41 7.64 4.26
C THR A 63 -0.94 7.83 4.95
N THR A 64 -1.08 7.47 6.23
CA THR A 64 -2.33 7.66 6.97
C THR A 64 -2.69 9.15 7.07
N TYR A 65 -1.72 10.01 7.41
CA TYR A 65 -1.94 11.46 7.42
C TYR A 65 -2.35 11.99 6.04
N ALA A 66 -1.68 11.54 4.97
CA ALA A 66 -2.03 11.94 3.61
C ALA A 66 -3.46 11.55 3.24
N LEU A 67 -3.90 10.33 3.60
CA LEU A 67 -5.27 9.86 3.36
C LEU A 67 -6.31 10.64 4.16
N VAL A 68 -6.01 11.00 5.42
CA VAL A 68 -6.89 11.84 6.25
C VAL A 68 -7.03 13.23 5.64
N ILE A 69 -5.92 13.86 5.25
CA ILE A 69 -5.94 15.18 4.60
C ILE A 69 -6.74 15.13 3.30
N ALA A 70 -6.50 14.12 2.45
CA ALA A 70 -7.24 13.92 1.20
C ALA A 70 -8.75 13.76 1.45
N THR A 71 -9.13 12.99 2.48
CA THR A 71 -10.52 12.83 2.90
C THR A 71 -11.15 14.16 3.27
N ILE A 72 -10.49 14.94 4.13
CA ILE A 72 -10.99 16.24 4.60
C ILE A 72 -11.19 17.18 3.41
N ILE A 73 -10.22 17.24 2.49
CA ILE A 73 -10.30 18.05 1.28
C ILE A 73 -11.52 17.63 0.45
N PHE A 74 -11.63 16.36 0.06
CA PHE A 74 -12.73 15.88 -0.78
C PHE A 74 -14.10 16.01 -0.13
N ALA A 75 -14.22 15.72 1.17
CA ALA A 75 -15.47 15.88 1.92
C ALA A 75 -15.88 17.35 2.03
N SER A 76 -14.91 18.27 2.19
CA SER A 76 -15.18 19.72 2.26
C SER A 76 -15.68 20.25 0.92
N PHE A 77 -15.03 19.87 -0.18
CA PHE A 77 -15.52 20.19 -1.53
C PHE A 77 -16.85 19.49 -1.85
N GLY A 78 -17.12 18.34 -1.24
CA GLY A 78 -18.38 17.60 -1.33
C GLY A 78 -19.62 18.39 -0.89
N LYS A 79 -19.45 19.39 -0.01
CA LYS A 79 -20.54 20.29 0.41
C LYS A 79 -21.00 21.21 -0.72
N THR A 80 -20.09 21.54 -1.64
CA THR A 80 -20.35 22.43 -2.79
C THR A 80 -20.63 21.63 -4.06
N TYR A 81 -19.94 20.50 -4.23
CA TYR A 81 -20.02 19.65 -5.41
C TYR A 81 -20.23 18.20 -4.98
N SER A 82 -21.46 17.68 -5.08
CA SER A 82 -21.83 16.37 -4.51
C SER A 82 -20.95 15.21 -5.00
N ALA A 83 -20.42 15.28 -6.23
CA ALA A 83 -19.50 14.29 -6.78
C ALA A 83 -18.21 14.11 -5.96
N PHE A 84 -17.72 15.18 -5.32
CA PHE A 84 -16.50 15.13 -4.50
C PHE A 84 -16.70 14.38 -3.18
N PHE A 85 -17.93 14.31 -2.68
CA PHE A 85 -18.23 13.46 -1.53
C PHE A 85 -17.96 11.98 -1.86
N GLY A 86 -18.29 11.53 -3.08
CA GLY A 86 -17.96 10.18 -3.54
C GLY A 86 -16.46 9.90 -3.55
N TYR A 87 -15.64 10.88 -3.95
CA TYR A 87 -14.18 10.74 -3.93
C TYR A 87 -13.58 10.68 -2.53
N SER A 88 -14.26 11.21 -1.51
CA SER A 88 -13.80 11.12 -0.11
C SER A 88 -13.88 9.70 0.46
N ILE A 89 -14.72 8.82 -0.11
CA ILE A 89 -14.89 7.43 0.37
C ILE A 89 -13.64 6.59 0.11
N ILE A 90 -12.96 6.83 -1.01
CA ILE A 90 -11.77 6.06 -1.42
C ILE A 90 -10.62 6.19 -0.41
N PRO A 91 -10.15 7.39 -0.03
CA PRO A 91 -9.07 7.52 0.94
C PRO A 91 -9.48 7.04 2.34
N VAL A 92 -10.74 7.22 2.76
CA VAL A 92 -11.24 6.71 4.05
C VAL A 92 -11.18 5.19 4.10
N SER A 93 -11.79 4.53 3.13
CA SER A 93 -11.81 3.06 3.06
C SER A 93 -10.40 2.48 2.94
N THR A 94 -9.52 3.13 2.17
CA THR A 94 -8.10 2.76 2.09
C THR A 94 -7.39 2.90 3.43
N GLY A 95 -7.62 4.00 4.16
CA GLY A 95 -7.02 4.23 5.47
C GLY A 95 -7.45 3.19 6.51
N LEU A 96 -8.74 2.86 6.54
CA LEU A 96 -9.26 1.77 7.38
C LEU A 96 -8.67 0.41 7.00
N GLY A 97 -8.54 0.13 5.70
CA GLY A 97 -7.88 -1.08 5.22
C GLY A 97 -6.43 -1.17 5.68
N MET A 98 -5.67 -0.07 5.63
CA MET A 98 -4.31 -0.04 6.16
C MET A 98 -4.26 -0.26 7.67
N MET A 99 -5.19 0.29 8.45
CA MET A 99 -5.28 0.05 9.90
C MET A 99 -5.48 -1.43 10.21
N VAL A 100 -6.34 -2.11 9.46
CA VAL A 100 -6.56 -3.56 9.60
C VAL A 100 -5.28 -4.32 9.26
N LEU A 101 -4.66 -4.03 8.12
CA LEU A 101 -3.41 -4.69 7.72
C LEU A 101 -2.27 -4.46 8.71
N TYR A 102 -2.13 -3.25 9.23
CA TYR A 102 -1.10 -2.91 10.22
C TYR A 102 -1.35 -3.66 11.53
N SER A 103 -2.62 -3.73 11.98
CA SER A 103 -3.01 -4.51 13.16
C SER A 103 -2.69 -6.00 13.02
N ILE A 104 -3.00 -6.60 11.87
CA ILE A 104 -2.69 -8.01 11.57
C ILE A 104 -1.17 -8.24 11.59
N THR A 105 -0.42 -7.33 10.98
CA THR A 105 1.04 -7.43 10.91
C THR A 105 1.65 -7.34 12.30
N LEU A 106 1.23 -6.37 13.12
CA LEU A 106 1.66 -6.23 14.51
C LEU A 106 1.30 -7.46 15.35
N TYR A 107 0.08 -7.99 15.19
CA TYR A 107 -0.32 -9.20 15.89
C TYR A 107 0.57 -10.40 15.55
N TYR A 108 0.91 -10.58 14.28
CA TYR A 108 1.79 -11.66 13.83
C TYR A 108 3.22 -11.50 14.38
N TYR A 109 3.78 -10.29 14.36
CA TYR A 109 5.09 -10.00 14.95
C TYR A 109 5.12 -10.25 16.46
N ASN A 110 4.16 -9.70 17.21
CA ASN A 110 4.07 -9.90 18.66
C ASN A 110 3.89 -11.37 19.05
N LYS A 111 3.19 -12.17 18.22
CA LYS A 111 3.00 -13.62 18.47
C LYS A 111 4.28 -14.43 18.24
N LYS A 112 5.16 -13.98 17.34
CA LYS A 112 6.41 -14.68 17.04
C LYS A 112 7.55 -14.41 18.02
N GLY A 113 7.36 -13.48 18.96
CA GLY A 113 8.33 -13.22 20.03
C GLY A 113 9.61 -12.54 19.56
N GLU A 114 9.52 -11.67 18.54
CA GLU A 114 10.50 -10.61 18.27
C GLU A 114 9.99 -9.28 18.82
#